data_AF-A0A2W4LAU9-F1
#
_entry.id   AF-A0A2W4LAU9-F1
#
_cell.length_a   1.000
_cell.length_b   1.000
_cell.length_c   1.000
_cell.angle_alpha   90.00
_cell.angle_beta   90.00
_cell.angle_gamma   90.00
#
_symmetry.space_group_name_H-M   'P 1'
#
loop_
_entity.id
_entity.type
_entity.pdbx_description
1 polymer ?
#
loop_
_entity_poly.entity_id
_entity_poly.type
_entity_poly.pdbx_seq_one_letter_code
_entity_poly.pdbx_strand_id
1 'polypeptide(L)'
;RVVGLAREAIAPGIPPELDKALDAGVARAEQAFLAGRPFQLAFLLDAVRRWKQLPEDERARALADPWEFKRALFEMPIHFAYSQRELLLHIVHPDTFEAIMAREHKQQIAASFAHLVGAAGADVDRQLAQIRLGLEPQYGQGFSFYDERLRALWQEAPDDEGDGAGESGEMRIGAQASAAPPRSTDLDALRAWQERFHSENPISRRVAAEYPQWLLDTFGDRVVIRAWEERSLYVYVDGKLYQELWLNRVRSVYVLLYDGAPWNIAALPTSLARPRSVKRREPHGTRFFVTNDSDYQVLKQLMLAVVGRPASSPLPRTLGDRLRPYVELVSHLDGPAYTAAQIVDRLGTIQPAIVELTRAPDAEALAADLMRLRLLERLGDGRYRRWEHLSDATVAHMLRYAALTLLVPDGDGYLLPALDAPFDGVARPAAAWPLGGALLPWYEEAGLVRRNDDGTWQSLPGALDPLDALTPTARALNAFLEHLRRARASQRGLPPLEDAPLRPLSPAVLEERIAEIQRELLIDRDTILRIYRSLIAGQHVILSGPPGTGKTHLARILPRILWREEEDTVVLRMPA
;
A
#
# COMPACT_ATOMS: atom_id res chain seq x y z
N ARG A 1 52.24 -15.54 14.65
CA ARG A 1 52.50 -14.43 15.60
C ARG A 1 51.15 -13.79 15.91
N VAL A 2 50.57 -14.11 17.06
CA VAL A 2 49.39 -13.41 17.61
C VAL A 2 49.90 -12.06 18.13
N VAL A 3 49.31 -10.97 17.67
CA VAL A 3 49.64 -9.63 18.17
C VAL A 3 49.05 -9.53 19.59
N GLY A 4 49.93 -9.52 20.58
CA GLY A 4 49.55 -9.39 21.98
C GLY A 4 48.96 -8.01 22.26
N LEU A 5 47.77 -7.99 22.84
CA LEU A 5 47.18 -6.81 23.47
C LEU A 5 48.05 -6.44 24.69
N ALA A 6 48.60 -5.24 24.68
CA ALA A 6 49.30 -4.66 25.82
C ALA A 6 48.40 -4.69 27.07
N ARG A 7 48.96 -5.10 28.21
CA ARG A 7 48.25 -5.38 29.47
C ARG A 7 48.10 -4.18 30.40
N GLU A 8 48.34 -2.96 29.92
CA GLU A 8 48.05 -1.73 30.68
C GLU A 8 47.23 -0.79 29.82
N ALA A 9 45.98 -0.58 30.24
CA ALA A 9 45.18 0.52 29.76
C ALA A 9 45.79 1.81 30.30
N ILE A 10 46.73 2.41 29.56
CA ILE A 10 46.95 3.84 29.66
C ILE A 10 45.67 4.45 29.08
N ALA A 11 44.66 4.66 29.90
CA ALA A 11 43.63 5.64 29.60
C ALA A 11 44.33 6.99 29.81
N PRO A 12 44.75 7.73 28.76
CA PRO A 12 45.12 9.11 28.97
C PRO A 12 43.86 9.78 29.54
N GLY A 13 43.91 10.15 30.81
CA GLY A 13 42.89 11.03 31.37
C GLY A 13 42.81 12.28 30.50
N ILE A 14 41.61 12.78 30.29
CA ILE A 14 41.44 14.07 29.61
C ILE A 14 42.18 15.09 30.46
N PRO A 15 43.14 15.86 29.90
CA PRO A 15 43.85 16.89 30.65
C PRO A 15 42.85 17.80 31.37
N PRO A 16 43.06 18.16 32.66
CA PRO A 16 42.09 18.93 33.44
C PRO A 16 41.67 20.24 32.78
N GLU A 17 42.58 20.88 32.03
CA GLU A 17 42.31 22.06 31.21
C GLU A 17 41.30 21.84 30.07
N LEU A 18 41.18 20.60 29.56
CA LEU A 18 40.22 20.22 28.52
C LEU A 18 38.92 19.66 29.10
N ASP A 19 38.93 19.13 30.32
CA ASP A 19 37.75 18.56 31.00
C ASP A 19 36.66 19.63 31.20
N LYS A 20 37.06 20.82 31.68
CA LYS A 20 36.16 21.98 31.83
C LYS A 20 35.52 22.43 30.52
N ALA A 21 36.18 22.23 29.38
CA ALA A 21 35.62 22.58 28.07
C ALA A 21 34.49 21.63 27.65
N LEU A 22 34.37 20.45 28.27
CA LEU A 22 33.32 19.46 28.01
C LEU A 22 32.07 19.66 28.89
N ASP A 23 32.15 20.50 29.92
CA ASP A 23 31.02 20.85 30.80
C ASP A 23 29.92 21.63 30.06
N ALA A 24 30.27 22.30 28.96
CA ALA A 24 29.35 23.07 28.13
C ALA A 24 29.20 22.43 26.74
N GLY A 25 27.94 22.19 26.33
CA GLY A 25 27.65 21.70 24.98
C GLY A 25 27.70 22.82 23.95
N VAL A 26 28.34 22.57 22.81
CA VAL A 26 28.43 23.53 21.67
C VAL A 26 27.09 23.68 20.94
N ALA A 27 26.36 22.59 20.79
CA ALA A 27 25.07 22.57 20.08
C ALA A 27 24.19 21.45 20.61
N ARG A 28 22.86 21.60 20.46
CA ARG A 28 21.93 20.49 20.68
C ARG A 28 21.99 19.56 19.47
N ALA A 29 22.52 18.36 19.69
CA ALA A 29 22.60 17.34 18.65
C ALA A 29 21.21 16.93 18.15
N GLU A 30 20.99 17.03 16.84
CA GLU A 30 19.77 16.56 16.17
C GLU A 30 19.78 15.03 16.04
N GLN A 31 18.61 14.42 15.79
CA GLN A 31 18.48 12.96 15.70
C GLN A 31 19.39 12.35 14.63
N ALA A 32 19.56 13.00 13.48
CA ALA A 32 20.49 12.55 12.45
C ALA A 32 21.95 12.51 12.95
N PHE A 33 22.35 13.45 13.80
CA PHE A 33 23.67 13.43 14.44
C PHE A 33 23.81 12.26 15.41
N LEU A 34 22.78 12.04 16.24
CA LEU A 34 22.76 10.98 17.25
C LEU A 34 22.72 9.58 16.64
N ALA A 35 21.89 9.37 15.61
CA ALA A 35 21.81 8.12 14.86
C ALA A 35 23.09 7.85 14.04
N GLY A 36 23.75 8.91 13.60
CA GLY A 36 24.97 8.85 12.80
C GLY A 36 26.29 8.83 13.59
N ARG A 37 26.29 8.69 14.92
CA ARG A 37 27.50 8.80 15.76
C ARG A 37 28.72 8.01 15.25
N PRO A 38 28.61 6.74 14.80
CA PRO A 38 29.76 6.01 14.27
C PRO A 38 30.39 6.71 13.05
N PHE A 39 29.57 7.33 12.22
CA PHE A 39 29.98 8.06 11.03
C PHE A 39 30.60 9.42 11.35
N GLN A 40 30.09 10.12 12.37
CA GLN A 40 30.72 11.36 12.89
C GLN A 40 32.13 11.05 13.40
N LEU A 41 32.28 9.95 14.16
CA LEU A 41 33.58 9.52 14.68
C LEU A 41 34.54 9.08 13.57
N ALA A 42 34.05 8.33 12.57
CA ALA A 42 34.85 7.93 11.41
C ALA A 42 35.40 9.17 10.67
N PHE A 43 34.56 10.18 10.45
CA PHE A 43 34.99 11.44 9.84
C PHE A 43 36.09 12.14 10.65
N LEU A 44 35.99 12.20 11.98
CA LEU A 44 37.05 12.78 12.83
C LEU A 44 38.37 12.02 12.71
N LEU A 45 38.31 10.69 12.68
CA LEU A 45 39.50 9.85 12.50
C LEU A 45 40.15 10.11 11.13
N ASP A 46 39.36 10.20 10.07
CA ASP A 46 39.84 10.50 8.73
C ASP A 46 40.42 11.92 8.63
N ALA A 47 39.79 12.89 9.29
CA ALA A 47 40.24 14.27 9.32
C ALA A 47 41.59 14.39 10.03
N VAL A 48 41.74 13.76 11.20
CA VAL A 48 43.01 13.73 11.95
C VAL A 48 44.08 12.95 11.18
N ARG A 49 43.73 11.86 10.50
CA ARG A 49 44.66 11.10 9.67
C ARG A 49 45.18 11.93 8.51
N ARG A 50 44.29 12.60 7.77
CA ARG A 50 44.62 13.50 6.67
C ARG A 50 45.45 14.68 7.18
N TRP A 51 45.06 15.27 8.31
CA TRP A 51 45.78 16.36 8.95
C TRP A 51 47.23 15.99 9.27
N LYS A 52 47.46 14.80 9.84
CA LYS A 52 48.81 14.30 10.15
C LYS A 52 49.66 14.03 8.90
N GLN A 53 49.05 13.88 7.73
CA GLN A 53 49.73 13.68 6.45
C GLN A 53 50.06 15.00 5.72
N LEU A 54 49.52 16.14 6.16
CA LEU A 54 49.85 17.44 5.58
C LEU A 54 51.28 17.88 5.98
N PRO A 55 52.03 18.54 5.09
CA PRO A 55 53.27 19.24 5.43
C PRO A 55 53.11 20.19 6.61
N GLU A 56 54.16 20.39 7.39
CA GLU A 56 54.11 21.20 8.62
C GLU A 56 53.73 22.67 8.34
N ASP A 57 54.22 23.23 7.24
CA ASP A 57 53.90 24.58 6.80
C ASP A 57 52.43 24.70 6.34
N GLU A 58 51.88 23.69 5.69
CA GLU A 58 50.45 23.64 5.33
C GLU A 58 49.56 23.52 6.57
N ARG A 59 49.94 22.71 7.56
CA ARG A 59 49.21 22.61 8.84
C ARG A 59 49.21 23.94 9.59
N ALA A 60 50.38 24.60 9.67
CA ALA A 60 50.50 25.89 10.32
C ALA A 60 49.65 26.96 9.62
N ARG A 61 49.67 26.99 8.29
CA ARG A 61 48.85 27.92 7.49
C ARG A 61 47.35 27.67 7.68
N ALA A 62 46.94 26.40 7.63
CA ALA A 62 45.54 26.03 7.83
C ALA A 62 45.06 26.28 9.27
N LEU A 63 45.90 26.20 10.30
CA LEU A 63 45.51 26.59 11.67
C LEU A 63 45.51 28.10 11.90
N ALA A 64 46.26 28.87 11.10
CA ALA A 64 46.34 30.32 11.25
C ALA A 64 45.21 31.05 10.49
N ASP A 65 44.77 30.51 9.35
CA ASP A 65 43.71 31.09 8.52
C ASP A 65 42.44 30.21 8.54
N PRO A 66 41.31 30.72 9.10
CA PRO A 66 40.06 29.96 9.18
C PRO A 66 39.52 29.51 7.82
N TRP A 67 39.80 30.25 6.75
CA TRP A 67 39.30 29.91 5.41
C TRP A 67 40.16 28.84 4.74
N GLU A 68 41.46 28.83 4.99
CA GLU A 68 42.34 27.72 4.59
C GLU A 68 42.01 26.44 5.37
N PHE A 69 41.70 26.56 6.67
CA PHE A 69 41.19 25.43 7.46
C PHE A 69 39.94 24.83 6.83
N LYS A 70 38.96 25.69 6.52
CA LYS A 70 37.70 25.27 5.91
C LYS A 70 37.92 24.61 4.56
N ARG A 71 38.76 25.19 3.69
CA ARG A 71 39.09 24.61 2.37
C ARG A 71 39.65 23.20 2.52
N ALA A 72 40.67 23.02 3.37
CA ALA A 72 41.29 21.73 3.61
C ALA A 72 40.30 20.66 4.14
N LEU A 73 39.38 21.07 5.00
CA LEU A 73 38.37 20.18 5.56
C LEU A 73 37.24 19.83 4.57
N PHE A 74 36.86 20.76 3.69
CA PHE A 74 35.77 20.57 2.72
C PHE A 74 36.20 19.82 1.46
N GLU A 75 37.50 19.75 1.17
CA GLU A 75 38.09 18.87 0.15
C GLU A 75 37.92 17.38 0.48
N MET A 76 37.67 17.03 1.75
CA MET A 76 37.39 15.66 2.14
C MET A 76 35.99 15.24 1.64
N PRO A 77 35.88 14.17 0.83
CA PRO A 77 34.60 13.66 0.39
C PRO A 77 33.82 13.08 1.58
N ILE A 78 32.56 13.47 1.71
CA ILE A 78 31.68 12.95 2.76
C ILE A 78 30.33 12.54 2.17
N HIS A 79 29.87 11.36 2.57
CA HIS A 79 28.51 10.85 2.30
C HIS A 79 27.62 10.92 3.55
N PHE A 80 28.24 11.17 4.70
CA PHE A 80 27.65 11.27 6.04
C PHE A 80 28.53 12.22 6.87
N ALA A 81 28.10 12.62 8.07
CA ALA A 81 28.87 13.49 8.98
C ALA A 81 29.01 14.98 8.59
N TYR A 82 28.05 15.52 7.82
CA TYR A 82 28.00 16.95 7.50
C TYR A 82 28.08 17.83 8.76
N SER A 83 27.30 17.51 9.79
CA SER A 83 27.25 18.28 11.04
C SER A 83 28.56 18.25 11.84
N GLN A 84 29.27 17.11 11.89
CA GLN A 84 30.56 17.05 12.57
C GLN A 84 31.62 17.87 11.83
N ARG A 85 31.55 17.95 10.50
CA ARG A 85 32.41 18.82 9.72
C ARG A 85 32.17 20.30 10.05
N GLU A 86 30.91 20.72 10.15
CA GLU A 86 30.56 22.09 10.56
C GLU A 86 31.00 22.39 12.00
N LEU A 87 30.80 21.46 12.94
CA LEU A 87 31.25 21.63 14.33
C LEU A 87 32.77 21.76 14.44
N LEU A 88 33.53 21.01 13.63
CA LEU A 88 34.98 21.07 13.67
C LEU A 88 35.52 22.45 13.24
N LEU A 89 34.83 23.14 12.32
CA LEU A 89 35.17 24.53 11.99
C LEU A 89 35.05 25.44 13.21
N HIS A 90 33.92 25.36 13.93
CA HIS A 90 33.68 26.18 15.12
C HIS A 90 34.63 25.84 16.26
N ILE A 91 34.95 24.57 16.47
CA ILE A 91 35.90 24.15 17.53
C ILE A 91 37.29 24.75 17.31
N VAL A 92 37.76 24.82 16.05
CA VAL A 92 39.11 25.33 15.74
C VAL A 92 39.13 26.85 15.60
N HIS A 93 38.07 27.45 15.04
CA HIS A 93 37.97 28.89 14.82
C HIS A 93 36.60 29.44 15.28
N PRO A 94 36.35 29.50 16.61
CA PRO A 94 35.06 29.88 17.17
C PRO A 94 34.67 31.34 16.90
N ASP A 95 35.66 32.22 16.71
CA ASP A 95 35.43 33.64 16.42
C ASP A 95 35.05 33.90 14.96
N THR A 96 35.22 32.91 14.07
CA THR A 96 34.92 33.05 12.63
C THR A 96 33.70 32.23 12.22
N PHE A 97 33.57 31.00 12.73
CA PHE A 97 32.48 30.10 12.36
C PHE A 97 31.47 29.99 13.48
N GLU A 98 30.19 30.08 13.15
CA GLU A 98 29.10 29.97 14.11
C GLU A 98 28.98 28.57 14.72
N ALA A 99 28.49 28.50 15.96
CA ALA A 99 28.09 27.27 16.65
C ALA A 99 26.79 26.67 16.06
N ILE A 100 26.75 26.48 14.74
CA ILE A 100 25.60 26.02 13.97
C ILE A 100 26.01 24.78 13.17
N MET A 101 25.47 23.63 13.56
CA MET A 101 25.84 22.35 12.94
C MET A 101 24.98 21.95 11.72
N ALA A 102 23.83 22.61 11.52
CA ALA A 102 22.93 22.37 10.40
C ALA A 102 23.21 23.36 9.26
N ARG A 103 23.48 22.84 8.06
CA ARG A 103 23.78 23.66 6.88
C ARG A 103 22.55 24.47 6.45
N GLU A 104 21.38 23.90 6.68
CA GLU A 104 20.07 24.47 6.39
C GLU A 104 19.85 25.73 7.23
N HIS A 105 20.12 25.67 8.54
CA HIS A 105 20.04 26.85 9.42
C HIS A 105 20.99 27.96 8.98
N LYS A 106 22.23 27.63 8.59
CA LYS A 106 23.19 28.60 8.05
C LYS A 106 22.62 29.34 6.83
N GLN A 107 21.98 28.61 5.91
CA GLN A 107 21.36 29.19 4.71
C GLN A 107 20.13 30.05 5.04
N GLN A 108 19.29 29.63 5.98
CA GLN A 108 18.12 30.39 6.41
C GLN A 108 18.52 31.74 7.03
N ILE A 109 19.49 31.72 7.95
CA ILE A 109 20.04 32.95 8.55
C ILE A 109 20.60 33.85 7.45
N ALA A 110 21.41 33.30 6.55
CA ALA A 110 21.98 34.07 5.45
C ALA A 110 20.92 34.71 4.54
N ALA A 111 19.84 33.99 4.25
CA ALA A 111 18.73 34.50 3.45
C ALA A 111 17.96 35.61 4.17
N SER A 112 17.59 35.41 5.44
CA SER A 112 16.80 36.39 6.22
C SER A 112 17.55 37.70 6.46
N PHE A 113 18.88 37.63 6.57
CA PHE A 113 19.73 38.79 6.78
C PHE A 113 20.54 39.18 5.53
N ALA A 114 20.08 38.81 4.33
CA ALA A 114 20.78 39.10 3.08
C ALA A 114 21.06 40.60 2.86
N HIS A 115 20.26 41.48 3.45
CA HIS A 115 20.44 42.93 3.42
C HIS A 115 21.68 43.44 4.17
N LEU A 116 22.29 42.61 5.04
CA LEU A 116 23.51 42.94 5.78
C LEU A 116 24.79 42.46 5.05
N VAL A 117 24.66 41.85 3.87
CA VAL A 117 25.78 41.26 3.13
C VAL A 117 26.16 42.14 1.94
N GLY A 118 27.43 42.58 1.86
CA GLY A 118 27.90 43.60 0.91
C GLY A 118 28.06 43.13 -0.56
N ALA A 119 28.07 41.82 -0.81
CA ALA A 119 28.00 41.20 -2.13
C ALA A 119 27.62 39.71 -2.01
N ALA A 120 26.67 39.23 -2.82
CA ALA A 120 26.26 37.83 -2.85
C ALA A 120 27.39 36.94 -3.41
N GLY A 121 28.21 36.37 -2.52
CA GLY A 121 29.26 35.40 -2.85
C GLY A 121 28.95 34.03 -2.25
N ALA A 122 29.30 32.95 -2.98
CA ALA A 122 28.82 31.58 -2.81
C ALA A 122 29.08 30.87 -1.45
N ASP A 123 29.82 31.47 -0.51
CA ASP A 123 30.14 30.86 0.79
C ASP A 123 29.25 31.40 1.92
N VAL A 124 28.40 30.53 2.45
CA VAL A 124 27.44 30.85 3.52
C VAL A 124 28.12 31.28 4.83
N ASP A 125 29.31 30.78 5.18
CA ASP A 125 29.98 31.15 6.43
C ASP A 125 30.58 32.56 6.33
N ARG A 126 31.00 32.99 5.13
CA ARG A 126 31.40 34.39 4.91
C ARG A 126 30.23 35.34 5.05
N GLN A 127 29.04 34.92 4.64
CA GLN A 127 27.81 35.69 4.82
C GLN A 127 27.46 35.78 6.31
N LEU A 128 27.52 34.66 7.04
CA LEU A 128 27.29 34.64 8.50
C LEU A 128 28.25 35.55 9.26
N ALA A 129 29.54 35.57 8.90
CA ALA A 129 30.51 36.46 9.53
C ALA A 129 30.15 37.95 9.35
N GLN A 130 29.67 38.35 8.16
CA GLN A 130 29.19 39.72 7.91
C GLN A 130 27.90 40.02 8.68
N ILE A 131 26.97 39.06 8.72
CA ILE A 131 25.70 39.17 9.44
C ILE A 131 25.96 39.34 10.94
N ARG A 132 26.90 38.57 11.54
CA ARG A 132 27.28 38.73 12.95
C ARG A 132 27.76 40.15 13.24
N LEU A 133 28.68 40.68 12.44
CA LEU A 133 29.18 42.05 12.59
C LEU A 133 28.06 43.11 12.47
N GLY A 134 27.09 42.88 11.58
CA GLY A 134 25.93 43.77 11.42
C GLY A 134 24.94 43.74 12.58
N LEU A 135 24.82 42.60 13.28
CA LEU A 135 23.85 42.39 14.36
C LEU A 135 24.43 42.65 15.76
N GLU A 136 25.75 42.60 15.94
CA GLU A 136 26.42 42.85 17.23
C GLU A 136 26.02 44.18 17.91
N PRO A 137 25.87 45.32 17.21
CA PRO A 137 25.44 46.56 17.84
C PRO A 137 24.04 46.50 18.48
N GLN A 138 23.17 45.61 17.96
CA GLN A 138 21.78 45.49 18.39
C GLN A 138 21.57 44.38 19.42
N TYR A 139 22.33 43.29 19.34
CA TYR A 139 22.14 42.09 20.16
C TYR A 139 23.26 41.84 21.18
N GLY A 140 24.33 42.65 21.15
CA GLY A 140 25.48 42.53 22.04
C GLY A 140 26.55 41.57 21.52
N GLN A 141 27.75 41.61 22.08
CA GLN A 141 28.82 40.67 21.71
C GLN A 141 28.49 39.25 22.15
N GLY A 142 28.81 38.27 21.31
CA GLY A 142 28.64 36.85 21.63
C GLY A 142 27.19 36.35 21.64
N PHE A 143 26.24 37.08 21.05
CA PHE A 143 24.84 36.62 20.93
C PHE A 143 24.74 35.27 20.20
N SER A 144 23.70 34.50 20.49
CA SER A 144 23.40 33.27 19.76
C SER A 144 22.31 33.50 18.71
N PHE A 145 22.49 32.98 17.50
CA PHE A 145 21.42 32.96 16.50
C PHE A 145 20.21 32.15 16.98
N TYR A 146 20.36 31.28 17.99
CA TYR A 146 19.27 30.53 18.60
C TYR A 146 18.57 31.26 19.76
N ASP A 147 19.00 32.47 20.13
CA ASP A 147 18.30 33.30 21.10
C ASP A 147 16.89 33.60 20.58
N GLU A 148 15.86 33.49 21.43
CA GLU A 148 14.44 33.55 21.03
C GLU A 148 14.11 34.75 20.13
N ARG A 149 14.72 35.91 20.42
CA ARG A 149 14.52 37.17 19.68
C ARG A 149 15.09 37.16 18.27
N LEU A 150 16.21 36.46 18.05
CA LEU A 150 16.86 36.33 16.74
C LEU A 150 16.31 35.15 15.98
N ARG A 151 16.11 34.04 16.68
CA ARG A 151 15.52 32.81 16.16
C ARG A 151 14.20 33.09 15.44
N ALA A 152 13.32 33.90 16.01
CA ALA A 152 12.05 34.26 15.39
C ALA A 152 12.16 35.06 14.07
N LEU A 153 13.32 35.67 13.79
CA LEU A 153 13.52 36.52 12.60
C LEU A 153 14.02 35.74 11.39
N TRP A 154 14.84 34.70 11.61
CA TRP A 154 15.38 33.88 10.52
C TRP A 154 14.77 32.49 10.42
N GLN A 155 14.23 32.01 11.53
CA GLN A 155 13.37 30.84 11.52
C GLN A 155 11.96 31.35 11.26
N GLU A 156 11.62 31.50 9.97
CA GLU A 156 10.21 31.51 9.54
C GLU A 156 9.49 30.37 10.27
N ALA A 157 8.22 30.58 10.67
CA ALA A 157 7.41 29.52 11.28
C ALA A 157 7.64 28.22 10.50
N PRO A 158 8.11 27.15 11.17
CA PRO A 158 9.03 26.20 10.56
C PRO A 158 8.48 25.64 9.26
N ASP A 159 9.25 25.82 8.19
CA ASP A 159 9.46 24.72 7.27
C ASP A 159 10.15 23.61 8.06
N ASP A 160 9.34 22.69 8.58
CA ASP A 160 9.79 21.44 9.18
C ASP A 160 10.59 20.62 8.15
N GLU A 161 11.89 20.88 8.08
CA GLU A 161 12.88 19.89 7.69
C GLU A 161 13.59 19.26 8.91
N GLY A 162 13.25 19.68 10.14
CA GLY A 162 13.52 18.89 11.33
C GLY A 162 12.40 17.88 11.56
N ASP A 163 12.74 16.61 11.76
CA ASP A 163 11.87 15.52 12.26
C ASP A 163 11.07 16.00 13.49
N GLY A 164 9.93 16.60 13.15
CA GLY A 164 9.14 17.47 14.00
C GLY A 164 7.74 16.90 14.23
N ALA A 165 7.49 15.64 13.89
CA ALA A 165 6.79 14.84 14.87
C ALA A 165 7.82 14.45 15.92
N GLY A 166 7.68 14.94 17.15
CA GLY A 166 8.37 14.29 18.26
C GLY A 166 8.11 12.78 18.16
N GLU A 167 9.09 11.97 18.59
CA GLU A 167 9.06 10.49 18.57
C GLU A 167 7.75 9.87 19.07
N SER A 168 6.85 10.61 19.75
CA SER A 168 5.51 10.17 20.09
C SER A 168 4.50 10.10 18.92
N GLY A 169 4.64 10.91 17.87
CA GLY A 169 3.77 10.93 16.69
C GLY A 169 4.31 10.12 15.51
N GLU A 170 5.61 10.27 15.19
CA GLU A 170 6.27 9.59 14.08
C GLU A 170 6.48 8.08 14.31
N MET A 171 6.65 7.65 15.57
CA MET A 171 6.73 6.24 15.97
C MET A 171 5.35 5.53 15.93
N ARG A 172 4.26 6.28 15.70
CA ARG A 172 2.89 5.73 15.53
C ARG A 172 2.45 5.61 14.08
N ILE A 173 3.12 6.28 13.14
CA ILE A 173 2.76 6.25 11.70
C ILE A 173 3.19 4.91 11.10
N GLY A 174 2.20 4.08 10.78
CA GLY A 174 2.38 2.70 10.31
C GLY A 174 2.16 1.62 11.40
N ALA A 175 2.07 2.00 12.68
CA ALA A 175 1.88 1.05 13.78
C ALA A 175 0.49 0.36 13.75
N GLN A 176 -0.49 0.97 13.09
CA GLN A 176 -1.86 0.45 12.97
C GLN A 176 -2.29 0.00 11.56
N ALA A 177 -1.41 0.07 10.56
CA ALA A 177 -1.66 -0.59 9.27
C ALA A 177 -1.85 -2.12 9.41
N SER A 178 -1.47 -2.69 10.56
CA SER A 178 -1.68 -4.09 10.95
C SER A 178 -3.11 -4.42 11.45
N ALA A 179 -3.95 -3.43 11.76
CA ALA A 179 -5.32 -3.69 12.18
C ALA A 179 -6.21 -3.96 10.96
N ALA A 180 -7.16 -4.90 11.08
CA ALA A 180 -8.08 -5.21 9.99
C ALA A 180 -8.79 -3.94 9.49
N PRO A 181 -8.90 -3.77 8.15
CA PRO A 181 -9.54 -2.61 7.56
C PRO A 181 -11.00 -2.53 8.03
N PRO A 182 -11.52 -1.34 8.34
CA PRO A 182 -12.92 -1.19 8.72
C PRO A 182 -13.81 -1.52 7.51
N ARG A 183 -14.94 -2.20 7.77
CA ARG A 183 -15.90 -2.57 6.71
C ARG A 183 -16.71 -1.37 6.18
N SER A 184 -16.87 -0.33 6.99
CA SER A 184 -17.60 0.89 6.65
C SER A 184 -17.07 2.07 7.47
N THR A 185 -17.33 3.29 6.98
CA THR A 185 -16.98 4.53 7.70
C THR A 185 -17.96 4.71 8.86
N ASP A 186 -17.44 4.89 10.07
CA ASP A 186 -18.25 5.30 11.22
C ASP A 186 -18.49 6.81 11.13
N LEU A 187 -19.65 7.20 10.60
CA LEU A 187 -20.00 8.59 10.34
C LEU A 187 -20.15 9.42 11.62
N ASP A 188 -20.60 8.82 12.72
CA ASP A 188 -20.77 9.51 14.00
C ASP A 188 -19.41 9.77 14.66
N ALA A 189 -18.51 8.76 14.63
CA ALA A 189 -17.14 8.94 15.10
C ALA A 189 -16.37 9.97 14.25
N LEU A 190 -16.58 9.96 12.92
CA LEU A 190 -15.97 10.93 12.02
C LEU A 190 -16.46 12.36 12.31
N ARG A 191 -17.77 12.56 12.49
CA ARG A 191 -18.34 13.87 12.86
C ARG A 191 -17.82 14.35 14.21
N ALA A 192 -17.82 13.48 15.22
CA ALA A 192 -17.28 13.80 16.55
C ALA A 192 -15.78 14.16 16.48
N TRP A 193 -15.02 13.53 15.59
CA TRP A 193 -13.62 13.89 15.34
C TRP A 193 -13.50 15.26 14.69
N GLN A 194 -14.31 15.57 13.67
CA GLN A 194 -14.33 16.87 13.00
C GLN A 194 -14.70 18.02 13.95
N GLU A 195 -15.69 17.81 14.83
CA GLU A 195 -16.10 18.80 15.84
C GLU A 195 -15.00 19.07 16.88
N ARG A 196 -14.21 18.06 17.22
CA ARG A 196 -13.09 18.20 18.17
C ARG A 196 -11.82 18.77 17.53
N PHE A 197 -11.69 18.70 16.20
CA PHE A 197 -10.49 19.15 15.51
C PHE A 197 -10.42 20.68 15.46
N HIS A 198 -9.37 21.22 16.06
CA HIS A 198 -9.07 22.66 16.05
C HIS A 198 -7.63 22.88 15.57
N SER A 199 -7.46 23.79 14.62
CA SER A 199 -6.15 24.16 14.03
C SER A 199 -6.14 25.65 13.68
N GLU A 200 -5.02 26.32 13.93
CA GLU A 200 -4.78 27.70 13.50
C GLU A 200 -4.48 27.78 11.99
N ASN A 201 -4.05 26.66 11.40
CA ASN A 201 -3.73 26.57 9.99
C ASN A 201 -5.01 26.47 9.13
N PRO A 202 -5.22 27.36 8.14
CA PRO A 202 -6.41 27.37 7.32
C PRO A 202 -6.55 26.12 6.42
N ILE A 203 -5.45 25.58 5.88
CA ILE A 203 -5.52 24.40 5.02
C ILE A 203 -5.85 23.13 5.84
N SER A 204 -5.31 23.00 7.04
CA SER A 204 -5.63 21.89 7.95
C SER A 204 -7.11 21.91 8.37
N ARG A 205 -7.68 23.09 8.68
CA ARG A 205 -9.12 23.22 8.96
C ARG A 205 -9.97 22.82 7.76
N ARG A 206 -9.60 23.29 6.57
CA ARG A 206 -10.32 22.98 5.34
C ARG A 206 -10.29 21.49 5.02
N VAL A 207 -9.12 20.86 5.07
CA VAL A 207 -8.98 19.42 4.82
C VAL A 207 -9.76 18.61 5.84
N ALA A 208 -9.71 18.97 7.13
CA ALA A 208 -10.49 18.27 8.16
C ALA A 208 -12.01 18.33 7.90
N ALA A 209 -12.52 19.50 7.49
CA ALA A 209 -13.94 19.74 7.28
C ALA A 209 -14.46 19.16 5.95
N GLU A 210 -13.73 19.39 4.85
CA GLU A 210 -14.25 19.14 3.49
C GLU A 210 -13.79 17.80 2.91
N TYR A 211 -12.55 17.38 3.19
CA TYR A 211 -11.94 16.26 2.47
C TYR A 211 -12.61 14.91 2.75
N PRO A 212 -12.94 14.54 4.02
CA PRO A 212 -13.66 13.30 4.29
C PRO A 212 -15.02 13.25 3.62
N GLN A 213 -15.78 14.35 3.68
CA GLN A 213 -17.10 14.40 3.05
C GLN A 213 -16.99 14.31 1.54
N TRP A 214 -16.05 15.05 0.93
CA TRP A 214 -15.79 14.97 -0.49
C TRP A 214 -15.42 13.56 -0.96
N LEU A 215 -14.59 12.84 -0.19
CA LEU A 215 -14.24 11.45 -0.50
C LEU A 215 -15.48 10.54 -0.50
N LEU A 216 -16.33 10.64 0.52
CA LEU A 216 -17.56 9.85 0.63
C LEU A 216 -18.55 10.20 -0.47
N ASP A 217 -18.75 11.49 -0.77
CA ASP A 217 -19.66 11.95 -1.83
C ASP A 217 -19.18 11.54 -3.23
N THR A 218 -17.86 11.53 -3.45
CA THR A 218 -17.27 11.26 -4.76
C THR A 218 -17.14 9.76 -5.04
N PHE A 219 -16.80 8.95 -4.02
CA PHE A 219 -16.41 7.55 -4.22
C PHE A 219 -17.32 6.54 -3.51
N GLY A 220 -18.22 6.98 -2.62
CA GLY A 220 -19.18 6.14 -1.92
C GLY A 220 -18.51 4.98 -1.17
N ASP A 221 -19.10 3.79 -1.28
CA ASP A 221 -18.69 2.56 -0.57
C ASP A 221 -17.27 2.07 -0.92
N ARG A 222 -16.66 2.60 -1.98
CA ARG A 222 -15.28 2.26 -2.35
C ARG A 222 -14.25 2.86 -1.41
N VAL A 223 -14.61 3.91 -0.69
CA VAL A 223 -13.73 4.56 0.28
C VAL A 223 -14.27 4.35 1.68
N VAL A 224 -13.41 3.81 2.54
CA VAL A 224 -13.67 3.76 3.97
C VAL A 224 -12.69 4.69 4.69
N ILE A 225 -13.22 5.55 5.55
CA ILE A 225 -12.45 6.52 6.31
C ILE A 225 -12.43 6.09 7.77
N ARG A 226 -11.23 6.09 8.36
CA ARG A 226 -11.05 5.90 9.80
C ARG A 226 -10.34 7.12 10.36
N ALA A 227 -11.04 7.89 11.17
CA ALA A 227 -10.42 8.89 12.02
C ALA A 227 -9.75 8.19 13.21
N TRP A 228 -8.54 8.63 13.55
CA TRP A 228 -7.76 8.07 14.66
C TRP A 228 -7.06 9.17 15.44
N GLU A 229 -7.06 9.00 16.76
CA GLU A 229 -6.61 10.03 17.69
C GLU A 229 -7.25 11.40 17.34
N GLU A 230 -6.62 12.50 17.72
CA GLU A 230 -7.16 13.84 17.42
C GLU A 230 -6.75 14.36 16.04
N ARG A 231 -5.91 13.65 15.27
CA ARG A 231 -5.18 14.27 14.14
C ARG A 231 -4.98 13.40 12.90
N SER A 232 -5.30 12.11 12.95
CA SER A 232 -5.05 11.21 11.83
C SER A 232 -6.32 10.81 11.11
N LEU A 233 -6.24 10.75 9.78
CA LEU A 233 -7.24 10.16 8.91
C LEU A 233 -6.59 9.07 8.08
N TYR A 234 -7.15 7.87 8.14
CA TYR A 234 -6.79 6.76 7.26
C TYR A 234 -7.86 6.59 6.20
N VAL A 235 -7.43 6.46 4.96
CA VAL A 235 -8.30 6.30 3.79
C VAL A 235 -7.99 4.94 3.16
N TYR A 236 -8.97 4.05 3.27
CA TYR A 236 -8.96 2.74 2.66
C TYR A 236 -9.73 2.81 1.35
N VAL A 237 -9.19 2.20 0.31
CA VAL A 237 -9.84 2.05 -0.99
C VAL A 237 -9.98 0.57 -1.27
N ASP A 238 -11.20 0.10 -1.51
CA ASP A 238 -11.51 -1.30 -1.79
C ASP A 238 -10.84 -2.26 -0.77
N GLY A 239 -10.89 -1.89 0.53
CA GLY A 239 -10.34 -2.66 1.64
C GLY A 239 -8.82 -2.51 1.89
N LYS A 240 -8.09 -1.78 1.06
CA LYS A 240 -6.63 -1.58 1.19
C LYS A 240 -6.29 -0.16 1.62
N LEU A 241 -5.35 0.01 2.55
CA LEU A 241 -4.91 1.32 3.02
C LEU A 241 -4.12 2.03 1.92
N TYR A 242 -4.63 3.14 1.42
CA TYR A 242 -4.05 3.88 0.29
C TYR A 242 -3.41 5.18 0.76
N GLN A 243 -4.03 5.84 1.73
CA GLN A 243 -3.59 7.16 2.17
C GLN A 243 -3.75 7.30 3.68
N GLU A 244 -2.77 7.95 4.28
CA GLU A 244 -2.82 8.43 5.65
C GLU A 244 -2.55 9.94 5.64
N LEU A 245 -3.38 10.69 6.35
CA LEU A 245 -3.22 12.11 6.55
C LEU A 245 -3.00 12.36 8.02
N TRP A 246 -2.05 13.25 8.31
CA TRP A 246 -1.87 13.79 9.64
C TRP A 246 -2.04 15.31 9.59
N LEU A 247 -3.08 15.79 10.26
CA LEU A 247 -3.51 17.18 10.23
C LEU A 247 -2.90 17.93 11.41
N ASN A 248 -1.98 18.84 11.11
CA ASN A 248 -1.28 19.60 12.15
C ASN A 248 -2.11 20.81 12.62
N ARG A 249 -1.97 21.16 13.91
CA ARG A 249 -2.65 22.30 14.55
C ARG A 249 -2.04 23.66 14.21
N VAL A 250 -0.76 23.69 13.87
CA VAL A 250 -0.01 24.93 13.57
C VAL A 250 0.62 24.85 12.17
N ARG A 251 0.94 23.65 11.69
CA ARG A 251 1.59 23.41 10.38
C ARG A 251 0.59 22.95 9.30
N SER A 252 1.14 22.58 8.14
CA SER A 252 0.42 22.02 6.98
C SER A 252 -0.04 20.58 7.21
N VAL A 253 -0.79 20.04 6.24
CA VAL A 253 -1.26 18.65 6.27
C VAL A 253 -0.16 17.74 5.72
N TYR A 254 0.25 16.75 6.52
CA TYR A 254 1.14 15.69 6.07
C TYR A 254 0.32 14.60 5.38
N VAL A 255 0.80 14.12 4.23
CA VAL A 255 0.16 13.04 3.48
C VAL A 255 1.19 11.94 3.22
N LEU A 256 0.85 10.72 3.57
CA LEU A 256 1.55 9.50 3.18
C LEU A 256 0.69 8.70 2.21
N LEU A 257 1.20 8.48 1.00
CA LEU A 257 0.61 7.58 0.01
C LEU A 257 1.29 6.22 0.14
N TYR A 258 0.51 5.19 0.45
CA TYR A 258 1.02 3.85 0.64
C TYR A 258 1.34 3.18 -0.70
N ASP A 259 2.36 2.33 -0.71
CA ASP A 259 2.72 1.53 -1.88
C ASP A 259 1.62 0.53 -2.28
N GLY A 260 1.57 0.21 -3.57
CA GLY A 260 0.63 -0.77 -4.12
C GLY A 260 -0.70 -0.19 -4.62
N ALA A 261 -0.82 1.13 -4.70
CA ALA A 261 -1.80 1.80 -5.56
C ALA A 261 -1.08 2.52 -6.73
N PRO A 262 -1.73 2.68 -7.89
CA PRO A 262 -1.10 3.23 -9.10
C PRO A 262 -0.96 4.76 -9.06
N TRP A 263 -0.31 5.31 -8.02
CA TRP A 263 -0.07 6.74 -7.87
C TRP A 263 0.83 7.29 -8.98
N ASN A 264 0.48 8.43 -9.55
CA ASN A 264 1.39 9.18 -10.42
C ASN A 264 2.39 10.01 -9.60
N ILE A 265 3.30 9.32 -8.89
CA ILE A 265 4.29 9.98 -8.01
C ILE A 265 5.22 10.90 -8.79
N ALA A 266 5.54 10.56 -10.05
CA ALA A 266 6.48 11.32 -10.88
C ALA A 266 6.02 12.76 -11.17
N ALA A 267 4.70 13.01 -11.20
CA ALA A 267 4.15 14.34 -11.44
C ALA A 267 4.06 15.21 -10.17
N LEU A 268 4.15 14.62 -8.97
CA LEU A 268 3.97 15.35 -7.71
C LEU A 268 4.97 16.51 -7.51
N PRO A 269 6.28 16.34 -7.77
CA PRO A 269 7.23 17.44 -7.58
C PRO A 269 6.90 18.66 -8.46
N THR A 270 6.31 18.45 -9.64
CA THR A 270 5.95 19.56 -10.55
C THR A 270 4.59 20.19 -10.27
N SER A 271 3.73 19.52 -9.49
CA SER A 271 2.35 19.95 -9.24
C SER A 271 2.14 20.59 -7.87
N LEU A 272 3.04 20.32 -6.91
CA LEU A 272 2.96 20.85 -5.56
C LEU A 272 3.75 22.15 -5.41
N ALA A 273 3.25 23.05 -4.58
CA ALA A 273 3.96 24.29 -4.22
C ALA A 273 5.29 24.04 -3.51
N ARG A 274 5.47 22.85 -2.91
CA ARG A 274 6.71 22.41 -2.28
C ARG A 274 7.25 21.12 -2.91
N PRO A 275 7.95 21.19 -4.06
CA PRO A 275 8.47 20.03 -4.78
C PRO A 275 9.37 19.13 -3.91
N ARG A 276 10.21 19.73 -3.07
CA ARG A 276 11.16 19.03 -2.18
C ARG A 276 10.50 18.30 -1.01
N SER A 277 9.20 18.54 -0.78
CA SER A 277 8.45 17.81 0.24
C SER A 277 8.17 16.36 -0.15
N VAL A 278 8.23 16.03 -1.45
CA VAL A 278 8.02 14.67 -1.96
C VAL A 278 9.25 13.84 -1.61
N LYS A 279 9.14 12.96 -0.61
CA LYS A 279 10.23 12.05 -0.20
C LYS A 279 9.70 10.61 -0.09
N ARG A 280 10.56 9.64 -0.42
CA ARG A 280 10.29 8.22 -0.24
C ARG A 280 10.42 7.85 1.23
N ARG A 281 9.47 7.09 1.77
CA ARG A 281 9.48 6.55 3.14
C ARG A 281 9.36 5.03 3.06
N GLU A 282 10.49 4.36 2.89
CA GLU A 282 10.51 2.89 2.87
C GLU A 282 10.26 2.32 4.28
N PRO A 283 9.51 1.22 4.43
CA PRO A 283 8.87 0.41 3.39
C PRO A 283 7.43 0.83 3.03
N HIS A 284 6.97 2.02 3.46
CA HIS A 284 5.54 2.37 3.50
C HIS A 284 5.02 3.07 2.23
N GLY A 285 5.80 3.96 1.62
CA GLY A 285 5.40 4.64 0.38
C GLY A 285 6.02 6.02 0.17
N THR A 286 5.23 6.99 -0.31
CA THR A 286 5.71 8.35 -0.66
C THR A 286 4.99 9.41 0.18
N ARG A 287 5.75 10.29 0.83
CA ARG A 287 5.20 11.39 1.66
C ARG A 287 5.37 12.75 1.03
N PHE A 288 4.45 13.67 1.32
CA PHE A 288 4.51 15.09 0.94
C PHE A 288 3.61 15.95 1.86
N PHE A 289 3.65 17.27 1.68
CA PHE A 289 2.80 18.21 2.42
C PHE A 289 1.79 18.91 1.52
N VAL A 290 0.58 19.12 2.04
CA VAL A 290 -0.45 19.98 1.43
C VAL A 290 -0.47 21.30 2.19
N THR A 291 -0.05 22.38 1.53
CA THR A 291 0.22 23.68 2.18
C THR A 291 -0.76 24.78 1.81
N ASN A 292 -1.46 24.64 0.68
CA ASN A 292 -2.41 25.61 0.16
C ASN A 292 -3.52 24.93 -0.65
N ASP A 293 -4.44 25.72 -1.18
CA ASP A 293 -5.59 25.23 -1.94
C ASP A 293 -5.21 24.52 -3.24
N SER A 294 -4.10 24.92 -3.89
CA SER A 294 -3.60 24.27 -5.10
C SER A 294 -3.12 22.85 -4.78
N ASP A 295 -2.32 22.69 -3.73
CA ASP A 295 -1.87 21.37 -3.24
C ASP A 295 -3.07 20.51 -2.83
N TYR A 296 -4.12 21.11 -2.25
CA TYR A 296 -5.36 20.41 -1.92
C TYR A 296 -6.10 19.94 -3.18
N GLN A 297 -6.14 20.73 -4.25
CA GLN A 297 -6.67 20.24 -5.53
C GLN A 297 -5.84 19.08 -6.09
N VAL A 298 -4.51 19.16 -6.00
CA VAL A 298 -3.63 18.04 -6.41
C VAL A 298 -3.93 16.78 -5.61
N LEU A 299 -4.13 16.88 -4.29
CA LEU A 299 -4.55 15.76 -3.44
C LEU A 299 -5.85 15.11 -3.94
N LYS A 300 -6.86 15.92 -4.26
CA LYS A 300 -8.13 15.44 -4.83
C LYS A 300 -7.94 14.79 -6.21
N GLN A 301 -7.09 15.37 -7.07
CA GLN A 301 -6.79 14.82 -8.39
C GLN A 301 -6.07 13.47 -8.31
N LEU A 302 -5.20 13.26 -7.31
CA LEU A 302 -4.59 11.94 -7.07
C LEU A 302 -5.64 10.89 -6.74
N MET A 303 -6.60 11.23 -5.87
CA MET A 303 -7.71 10.34 -5.55
C MET A 303 -8.63 10.11 -6.74
N LEU A 304 -8.93 11.13 -7.55
CA LEU A 304 -9.69 10.96 -8.80
C LEU A 304 -8.92 10.11 -9.83
N ALA A 305 -7.60 10.21 -9.92
CA ALA A 305 -6.81 9.40 -10.85
C ALA A 305 -6.70 7.94 -10.42
N VAL A 306 -6.69 7.67 -9.11
CA VAL A 306 -6.50 6.33 -8.54
C VAL A 306 -7.83 5.63 -8.23
N VAL A 307 -8.77 6.34 -7.63
CA VAL A 307 -10.12 5.86 -7.26
C VAL A 307 -11.16 6.20 -8.33
N GLY A 308 -11.00 7.32 -9.04
CA GLY A 308 -11.86 7.69 -10.18
C GLY A 308 -11.45 7.04 -11.52
N ARG A 309 -10.33 6.29 -11.56
CA ARG A 309 -10.34 5.07 -12.38
C ARG A 309 -11.42 4.20 -11.77
N PRO A 310 -12.51 3.87 -12.49
CA PRO A 310 -13.45 2.92 -11.93
C PRO A 310 -12.63 1.67 -11.60
N ALA A 311 -12.45 1.33 -10.31
CA ALA A 311 -12.74 -0.05 -10.02
C ALA A 311 -14.20 -0.12 -10.44
N SER A 312 -14.42 -0.89 -11.49
CA SER A 312 -15.72 -1.48 -11.72
C SER A 312 -16.36 -1.64 -10.37
N SER A 313 -17.53 -1.02 -10.16
CA SER A 313 -18.43 -1.56 -9.15
C SER A 313 -18.31 -3.08 -9.27
N PRO A 314 -18.17 -3.82 -8.15
CA PRO A 314 -17.99 -5.27 -8.22
C PRO A 314 -19.07 -5.91 -9.10
N LEU A 315 -20.22 -5.23 -9.17
CA LEU A 315 -21.31 -5.48 -10.10
C LEU A 315 -21.24 -4.56 -11.33
N PRO A 316 -21.53 -5.06 -12.53
CA PRO A 316 -21.86 -4.26 -13.72
C PRO A 316 -22.77 -3.05 -13.46
N ARG A 317 -22.48 -1.91 -14.11
CA ARG A 317 -23.23 -0.64 -13.92
C ARG A 317 -23.59 0.10 -15.20
N THR A 318 -23.17 -0.36 -16.38
CA THR A 318 -23.45 0.34 -17.64
C THR A 318 -24.95 0.53 -17.94
N LEU A 319 -25.83 -0.33 -17.42
CA LEU A 319 -27.29 -0.24 -17.54
C LEU A 319 -27.99 0.03 -16.19
N GLY A 320 -27.29 0.60 -15.21
CA GLY A 320 -27.84 0.90 -13.89
C GLY A 320 -27.60 -0.18 -12.84
N ASP A 321 -28.44 -0.19 -11.80
CA ASP A 321 -28.30 -1.00 -10.59
C ASP A 321 -29.13 -2.28 -10.56
N ARG A 322 -29.93 -2.53 -11.61
CA ARG A 322 -30.74 -3.74 -11.78
C ARG A 322 -30.06 -4.71 -12.73
N LEU A 323 -30.23 -6.01 -12.50
CA LEU A 323 -29.70 -7.07 -13.37
C LEU A 323 -30.57 -7.27 -14.61
N ARG A 324 -31.88 -7.09 -14.45
CA ARG A 324 -32.90 -7.30 -15.50
C ARG A 324 -32.59 -6.61 -16.84
N PRO A 325 -32.20 -5.32 -16.91
CA PRO A 325 -31.89 -4.68 -18.19
C PRO A 325 -30.77 -5.38 -18.98
N TYR A 326 -29.74 -5.91 -18.32
CA TYR A 326 -28.67 -6.64 -18.99
C TYR A 326 -29.16 -7.95 -19.62
N VAL A 327 -30.00 -8.68 -18.88
CA VAL A 327 -30.58 -9.94 -19.35
C VAL A 327 -31.57 -9.71 -20.48
N GLU A 328 -32.42 -8.69 -20.37
CA GLU A 328 -33.37 -8.32 -21.41
C GLU A 328 -32.67 -7.83 -22.68
N LEU A 329 -31.57 -7.08 -22.56
CA LEU A 329 -30.75 -6.74 -23.72
C LEU A 329 -30.26 -8.00 -24.45
N VAL A 330 -29.71 -8.96 -23.70
CA VAL A 330 -29.15 -10.19 -24.28
C VAL A 330 -30.22 -11.10 -24.87
N SER A 331 -31.45 -11.09 -24.33
CA SER A 331 -32.55 -11.85 -24.93
C SER A 331 -32.95 -11.34 -26.31
N HIS A 332 -32.57 -10.11 -26.67
CA HIS A 332 -32.79 -9.50 -27.99
C HIS A 332 -31.58 -9.62 -28.96
N LEU A 333 -30.52 -10.33 -28.55
CA LEU A 333 -29.32 -10.59 -29.36
C LEU A 333 -29.41 -11.95 -30.08
N ASP A 334 -30.28 -12.05 -31.09
CA ASP A 334 -30.55 -13.29 -31.84
C ASP A 334 -29.61 -13.56 -33.03
N GLY A 335 -28.73 -12.62 -33.34
CA GLY A 335 -27.78 -12.68 -34.44
C GLY A 335 -26.56 -13.57 -34.14
N PRO A 336 -25.83 -13.99 -35.18
CA PRO A 336 -24.69 -14.89 -35.04
C PRO A 336 -23.47 -14.24 -34.39
N ALA A 337 -23.32 -12.90 -34.44
CA ALA A 337 -22.24 -12.16 -33.79
C ALA A 337 -22.52 -10.65 -33.87
N TYR A 338 -22.04 -9.90 -32.88
CA TYR A 338 -22.21 -8.45 -32.75
C TYR A 338 -20.89 -7.77 -32.42
N THR A 339 -20.66 -6.56 -32.94
CA THR A 339 -19.63 -5.67 -32.38
C THR A 339 -20.16 -5.00 -31.11
N ALA A 340 -19.26 -4.47 -30.27
CA ALA A 340 -19.66 -3.71 -29.08
C ALA A 340 -20.63 -2.56 -29.42
N ALA A 341 -20.38 -1.84 -30.51
CA ALA A 341 -21.25 -0.77 -30.99
C ALA A 341 -22.64 -1.28 -31.40
N GLN A 342 -22.72 -2.42 -32.11
CA GLN A 342 -24.00 -3.02 -32.49
C GLN A 342 -24.84 -3.46 -31.30
N ILE A 343 -24.21 -3.83 -30.17
CA ILE A 343 -24.93 -4.13 -28.93
C ILE A 343 -25.59 -2.87 -28.36
N VAL A 344 -24.89 -1.72 -28.37
CA VAL A 344 -25.44 -0.43 -27.96
C VAL A 344 -26.55 0.03 -28.92
N ASP A 345 -26.36 -0.15 -30.22
CA ASP A 345 -27.41 0.14 -31.22
C ASP A 345 -28.66 -0.72 -30.95
N ARG A 346 -28.47 -2.01 -30.65
CA ARG A 346 -29.58 -2.92 -30.34
C ARG A 346 -30.33 -2.45 -29.10
N LEU A 347 -29.62 -2.09 -28.03
CA LEU A 347 -30.19 -1.50 -26.81
C LEU A 347 -31.12 -0.32 -27.12
N GLY A 348 -30.70 0.59 -28.01
CA GLY A 348 -31.48 1.76 -28.41
C GLY A 348 -32.75 1.45 -29.23
N THR A 349 -32.86 0.24 -29.79
CA THR A 349 -34.01 -0.17 -30.63
C THR A 349 -35.09 -0.96 -29.89
N ILE A 350 -34.85 -1.37 -28.65
CA ILE A 350 -35.80 -2.19 -27.89
C ILE A 350 -37.00 -1.33 -27.45
N GLN A 351 -38.21 -1.86 -27.63
CA GLN A 351 -39.47 -1.20 -27.25
C GLN A 351 -40.38 -2.16 -26.48
N PRO A 352 -40.93 -1.77 -25.32
CA PRO A 352 -40.62 -0.54 -24.58
C PRO A 352 -39.15 -0.50 -24.12
N ALA A 353 -38.62 0.69 -23.85
CA ALA A 353 -37.24 0.84 -23.39
C ALA A 353 -37.00 0.06 -22.09
N ILE A 354 -35.97 -0.78 -22.08
CA ILE A 354 -35.63 -1.66 -20.94
C ILE A 354 -34.87 -0.93 -19.82
N VAL A 355 -34.30 0.24 -20.10
CA VAL A 355 -33.66 1.14 -19.13
C VAL A 355 -33.69 2.57 -19.65
N GLU A 356 -33.93 3.53 -18.75
CA GLU A 356 -33.80 4.96 -19.03
C GLU A 356 -32.35 5.41 -18.76
N LEU A 357 -31.63 5.81 -19.82
CA LEU A 357 -30.27 6.31 -19.72
C LEU A 357 -30.20 7.75 -20.22
N THR A 358 -29.50 8.62 -19.49
CA THR A 358 -29.29 10.03 -19.88
C THR A 358 -28.34 10.18 -21.06
N ARG A 359 -27.51 9.16 -21.33
CA ARG A 359 -26.59 9.07 -22.47
C ARG A 359 -26.39 7.61 -22.87
N ALA A 360 -26.00 7.37 -24.12
CA ALA A 360 -25.61 6.03 -24.57
C ALA A 360 -24.44 5.50 -23.71
N PRO A 361 -24.47 4.22 -23.32
CA PRO A 361 -23.37 3.62 -22.57
C PRO A 361 -22.13 3.46 -23.46
N ASP A 362 -20.96 3.41 -22.84
CA ASP A 362 -19.74 3.03 -23.54
C ASP A 362 -19.85 1.58 -24.04
N ALA A 363 -19.53 1.38 -25.33
CA ALA A 363 -19.78 0.12 -26.01
C ALA A 363 -18.93 -1.03 -25.47
N GLU A 364 -17.63 -0.80 -25.29
CA GLU A 364 -16.72 -1.83 -24.79
C GLU A 364 -16.94 -2.11 -23.30
N ALA A 365 -17.28 -1.07 -22.51
CA ALA A 365 -17.68 -1.26 -21.12
C ALA A 365 -18.94 -2.11 -20.99
N LEU A 366 -19.96 -1.89 -21.83
CA LEU A 366 -21.19 -2.68 -21.84
C LEU A 366 -20.90 -4.13 -22.23
N ALA A 367 -20.09 -4.35 -23.27
CA ALA A 367 -19.69 -5.70 -23.67
C ALA A 367 -18.92 -6.42 -22.55
N ALA A 368 -17.99 -5.73 -21.87
CA ALA A 368 -17.25 -6.27 -20.73
C ALA A 368 -18.17 -6.63 -19.55
N ASP A 369 -19.15 -5.80 -19.25
CA ASP A 369 -20.15 -6.06 -18.20
C ASP A 369 -21.00 -7.30 -18.54
N LEU A 370 -21.45 -7.46 -19.78
CA LEU A 370 -22.17 -8.64 -20.24
C LEU A 370 -21.32 -9.93 -20.22
N MET A 371 -20.01 -9.83 -20.46
CA MET A 371 -19.08 -10.95 -20.30
C MET A 371 -18.90 -11.34 -18.83
N ARG A 372 -18.84 -10.37 -17.90
CA ARG A 372 -18.76 -10.65 -16.45
C ARG A 372 -20.00 -11.35 -15.92
N LEU A 373 -21.16 -11.00 -16.46
CA LEU A 373 -22.44 -11.70 -16.22
C LEU A 373 -22.53 -13.07 -16.89
N ARG A 374 -21.48 -13.46 -17.65
CA ARG A 374 -21.41 -14.68 -18.46
C ARG A 374 -22.57 -14.82 -19.45
N LEU A 375 -23.08 -13.69 -19.93
CA LEU A 375 -24.16 -13.65 -20.91
C LEU A 375 -23.63 -13.70 -22.35
N LEU A 376 -22.41 -13.20 -22.55
CA LEU A 376 -21.72 -13.20 -23.83
C LEU A 376 -20.39 -13.96 -23.78
N GLU A 377 -20.01 -14.50 -24.92
CA GLU A 377 -18.66 -14.95 -25.24
C GLU A 377 -18.02 -14.01 -26.25
N ARG A 378 -16.69 -13.96 -26.26
CA ARG A 378 -15.89 -13.20 -27.22
C ARG A 378 -15.32 -14.15 -28.27
N LEU A 379 -15.58 -13.84 -29.54
CA LEU A 379 -15.09 -14.58 -30.69
C LEU A 379 -13.66 -14.14 -31.06
N GLY A 380 -12.93 -15.00 -31.77
CA GLY A 380 -11.53 -14.75 -32.15
C GLY A 380 -11.31 -13.53 -33.06
N ASP A 381 -12.36 -13.03 -33.70
CA ASP A 381 -12.33 -11.82 -34.54
C ASP A 381 -12.68 -10.53 -33.76
N GLY A 382 -12.84 -10.61 -32.44
CA GLY A 382 -13.16 -9.49 -31.57
C GLY A 382 -14.65 -9.16 -31.47
N ARG A 383 -15.54 -9.90 -32.13
CA ARG A 383 -16.99 -9.78 -31.95
C ARG A 383 -17.47 -10.57 -30.73
N TYR A 384 -18.72 -10.35 -30.35
CA TYR A 384 -19.37 -10.98 -29.21
C TYR A 384 -20.61 -11.74 -29.66
N ARG A 385 -20.93 -12.83 -28.98
CA ARG A 385 -22.12 -13.64 -29.22
C ARG A 385 -22.72 -14.07 -27.90
N ARG A 386 -24.04 -14.26 -27.85
CA ARG A 386 -24.70 -14.90 -26.71
C ARG A 386 -24.24 -16.36 -26.62
N TRP A 387 -23.92 -16.82 -25.42
CA TRP A 387 -23.57 -18.24 -25.21
C TRP A 387 -24.66 -19.18 -25.74
N GLU A 388 -24.25 -20.28 -26.36
CA GLU A 388 -25.20 -21.23 -26.99
C GLU A 388 -26.14 -21.88 -25.96
N HIS A 389 -25.68 -22.14 -24.73
CA HIS A 389 -26.56 -22.66 -23.67
C HIS A 389 -27.55 -21.63 -23.14
N LEU A 390 -27.43 -20.35 -23.52
CA LEU A 390 -28.38 -19.28 -23.23
C LEU A 390 -29.29 -18.99 -24.45
N SER A 391 -29.38 -19.92 -25.41
CA SER A 391 -30.18 -19.74 -26.61
C SER A 391 -31.70 -19.79 -26.37
N ASP A 392 -32.14 -20.29 -25.21
CA ASP A 392 -33.56 -20.23 -24.82
C ASP A 392 -33.93 -18.87 -24.22
N ALA A 393 -35.17 -18.42 -24.42
CA ALA A 393 -35.56 -17.02 -24.18
C ALA A 393 -36.16 -16.73 -22.79
N THR A 394 -36.01 -17.61 -21.79
CA THR A 394 -36.65 -17.34 -20.49
C THR A 394 -35.79 -16.38 -19.67
N VAL A 395 -36.17 -15.10 -19.67
CA VAL A 395 -35.54 -14.03 -18.86
C VAL A 395 -35.37 -14.46 -17.40
N ALA A 396 -36.31 -15.23 -16.84
CA ALA A 396 -36.21 -15.76 -15.48
C ALA A 396 -35.03 -16.73 -15.27
N HIS A 397 -34.77 -17.65 -16.20
CA HIS A 397 -33.63 -18.56 -16.07
C HIS A 397 -32.30 -17.83 -16.30
N MET A 398 -32.25 -16.90 -17.25
CA MET A 398 -31.06 -16.08 -17.47
C MET A 398 -30.74 -15.16 -16.29
N LEU A 399 -31.75 -14.55 -15.64
CA LEU A 399 -31.59 -13.79 -14.40
C LEU A 399 -30.93 -14.66 -13.32
N ARG A 400 -31.47 -15.87 -13.12
CA ARG A 400 -30.94 -16.82 -12.14
C ARG A 400 -29.52 -17.28 -12.48
N TYR A 401 -29.25 -17.54 -13.76
CA TYR A 401 -27.93 -17.90 -14.26
C TYR A 401 -26.91 -16.78 -14.05
N ALA A 402 -27.21 -15.55 -14.48
CA ALA A 402 -26.30 -14.41 -14.36
C ALA A 402 -26.02 -14.08 -12.89
N ALA A 403 -27.05 -14.10 -12.04
CA ALA A 403 -26.91 -13.83 -10.61
C ALA A 403 -26.03 -14.87 -9.90
N LEU A 404 -26.19 -16.16 -10.21
CA LEU A 404 -25.46 -17.24 -9.54
C LEU A 404 -24.04 -17.45 -10.08
N THR A 405 -23.79 -17.13 -11.35
CA THR A 405 -22.49 -17.38 -12.01
C THR A 405 -21.58 -16.15 -12.10
N LEU A 406 -22.05 -15.01 -11.58
CA LEU A 406 -21.29 -13.76 -11.51
C LEU A 406 -19.93 -13.97 -10.85
N LEU A 407 -18.86 -13.59 -11.55
CA LEU A 407 -17.54 -13.46 -10.97
C LEU A 407 -17.22 -11.99 -10.75
N VAL A 408 -16.78 -11.69 -9.54
CA VAL A 408 -16.40 -10.34 -9.14
C VAL A 408 -14.89 -10.29 -8.93
N PRO A 409 -14.18 -9.32 -9.53
CA PRO A 409 -12.75 -9.15 -9.27
C PRO A 409 -12.48 -8.97 -7.78
N ASP A 410 -11.51 -9.72 -7.24
CA ASP A 410 -11.05 -9.62 -5.85
C ASP A 410 -9.53 -9.75 -5.81
N GLY A 411 -8.83 -8.61 -5.67
CA GLY A 411 -7.37 -8.54 -5.78
C GLY A 411 -6.86 -9.05 -7.13
N ASP A 412 -5.95 -10.03 -7.10
CA ASP A 412 -5.39 -10.70 -8.28
C ASP A 412 -6.27 -11.87 -8.78
N GLY A 413 -7.45 -12.08 -8.17
CA GLY A 413 -8.36 -13.20 -8.44
C GLY A 413 -9.81 -12.79 -8.67
N TYR A 414 -10.70 -13.77 -8.55
CA TYR A 414 -12.14 -13.56 -8.66
C TYR A 414 -12.86 -14.26 -7.50
N LEU A 415 -13.85 -13.56 -6.94
CA LEU A 415 -14.80 -14.08 -5.97
C LEU A 415 -16.07 -14.53 -6.70
N LEU A 416 -16.63 -15.67 -6.26
CA LEU A 416 -17.96 -16.14 -6.65
C LEU A 416 -18.93 -15.87 -5.49
N PRO A 417 -19.71 -14.78 -5.50
CA PRO A 417 -20.56 -14.40 -4.37
C PRO A 417 -21.56 -15.49 -3.95
N ALA A 418 -22.06 -16.29 -4.90
CA ALA A 418 -23.03 -17.36 -4.62
C ALA A 418 -22.45 -18.50 -3.75
N LEU A 419 -21.13 -18.62 -3.69
CA LEU A 419 -20.43 -19.65 -2.90
C LEU A 419 -20.61 -19.38 -1.40
N ASP A 420 -20.39 -18.13 -0.99
CA ASP A 420 -20.41 -17.70 0.41
C ASP A 420 -21.79 -17.15 0.87
N ALA A 421 -22.71 -16.94 -0.06
CA ALA A 421 -24.05 -16.41 0.25
C ALA A 421 -24.87 -17.38 1.15
N PRO A 422 -25.50 -16.90 2.24
CA PRO A 422 -26.22 -17.74 3.19
C PRO A 422 -27.61 -18.14 2.67
N PHE A 423 -27.64 -19.05 1.69
CA PHE A 423 -28.88 -19.70 1.21
C PHE A 423 -29.40 -20.77 2.19
N ASP A 424 -29.66 -20.39 3.44
CA ASP A 424 -30.12 -21.27 4.53
C ASP A 424 -31.55 -20.96 5.03
N GLY A 425 -32.22 -19.99 4.42
CA GLY A 425 -33.57 -19.54 4.78
C GLY A 425 -33.62 -18.63 6.01
N VAL A 426 -32.49 -18.34 6.66
CA VAL A 426 -32.44 -17.51 7.87
C VAL A 426 -32.42 -16.03 7.48
N ALA A 427 -33.27 -15.23 8.12
CA ALA A 427 -33.29 -13.77 7.97
C ALA A 427 -32.01 -13.13 8.54
N ARG A 428 -31.33 -12.34 7.71
CA ARG A 428 -30.05 -11.69 8.05
C ARG A 428 -30.02 -10.24 7.55
N PRO A 429 -29.32 -9.33 8.24
CA PRO A 429 -29.12 -7.97 7.73
C PRO A 429 -28.28 -8.01 6.44
N ALA A 430 -28.39 -6.97 5.59
CA ALA A 430 -27.69 -6.90 4.31
C ALA A 430 -26.16 -7.09 4.44
N ALA A 431 -25.55 -6.62 5.54
CA ALA A 431 -24.12 -6.77 5.82
C ALA A 431 -23.64 -8.22 6.01
N ALA A 432 -24.56 -9.17 6.21
CA ALA A 432 -24.24 -10.59 6.31
C ALA A 432 -24.19 -11.30 4.94
N TRP A 433 -24.55 -10.60 3.86
CA TRP A 433 -24.53 -11.11 2.50
C TRP A 433 -23.25 -10.66 1.76
N PRO A 434 -22.74 -11.46 0.81
CA PRO A 434 -21.62 -11.07 -0.03
C PRO A 434 -21.90 -9.76 -0.78
N LEU A 435 -20.94 -8.85 -0.78
CA LEU A 435 -21.06 -7.49 -1.33
C LEU A 435 -22.15 -6.62 -0.67
N GLY A 436 -22.59 -7.00 0.53
CA GLY A 436 -23.56 -6.25 1.32
C GLY A 436 -24.90 -6.08 0.62
N GLY A 437 -25.46 -4.87 0.70
CA GLY A 437 -26.75 -4.54 0.09
C GLY A 437 -26.76 -4.45 -1.44
N ALA A 438 -25.59 -4.40 -2.09
CA ALA A 438 -25.51 -4.11 -3.52
C ALA A 438 -25.99 -5.26 -4.41
N LEU A 439 -25.72 -6.53 -4.03
CA LEU A 439 -26.07 -7.71 -4.82
C LEU A 439 -27.48 -8.24 -4.52
N LEU A 440 -28.04 -7.89 -3.38
CA LEU A 440 -29.36 -8.37 -2.93
C LEU A 440 -30.51 -8.05 -3.90
N PRO A 441 -30.60 -6.85 -4.51
CA PRO A 441 -31.58 -6.57 -5.54
C PRO A 441 -31.50 -7.53 -6.74
N TRP A 442 -30.31 -8.01 -7.09
CA TRP A 442 -30.12 -8.93 -8.22
C TRP A 442 -30.55 -10.35 -7.85
N TYR A 443 -30.24 -10.78 -6.62
CA TYR A 443 -30.73 -12.05 -6.08
C TYR A 443 -32.26 -12.06 -5.94
N GLU A 444 -32.86 -10.91 -5.64
CA GLU A 444 -34.31 -10.76 -5.61
C GLU A 444 -34.92 -10.87 -7.01
N GLU A 445 -34.35 -10.20 -8.02
CA GLU A 445 -34.78 -10.34 -9.42
C GLU A 445 -34.67 -11.76 -9.95
N ALA A 446 -33.64 -12.49 -9.48
CA ALA A 446 -33.40 -13.89 -9.81
C ALA A 446 -34.30 -14.88 -9.04
N GLY A 447 -35.16 -14.40 -8.12
CA GLY A 447 -36.01 -15.25 -7.30
C GLY A 447 -35.24 -16.14 -6.32
N LEU A 448 -34.11 -15.64 -5.80
CA LEU A 448 -33.24 -16.37 -4.85
C LEU A 448 -33.47 -15.91 -3.41
N VAL A 449 -33.76 -14.63 -3.21
CA VAL A 449 -33.95 -14.02 -1.89
C VAL A 449 -35.18 -13.11 -1.89
N ARG A 450 -35.66 -12.76 -0.70
CA ARG A 450 -36.67 -11.72 -0.49
C ARG A 450 -36.21 -10.76 0.60
N ARG A 451 -36.63 -9.50 0.47
CA ARG A 451 -36.57 -8.53 1.57
C ARG A 451 -37.77 -8.71 2.50
N ASN A 452 -37.53 -8.69 3.79
CA ASN A 452 -38.55 -8.73 4.83
C ASN A 452 -38.95 -7.31 5.26
N ASP A 453 -40.11 -7.20 5.92
CA ASP A 453 -40.67 -5.91 6.35
C ASP A 453 -39.76 -5.18 7.37
N ASP A 454 -38.99 -5.94 8.15
CA ASP A 454 -37.99 -5.44 9.10
C ASP A 454 -36.66 -5.00 8.43
N GLY A 455 -36.58 -5.07 7.10
CA GLY A 455 -35.41 -4.70 6.32
C GLY A 455 -34.33 -5.78 6.21
N THR A 456 -34.52 -6.94 6.85
CA THR A 456 -33.64 -8.11 6.68
C THR A 456 -33.88 -8.82 5.35
N TRP A 457 -32.96 -9.71 4.99
CA TRP A 457 -33.00 -10.51 3.77
C TRP A 457 -32.89 -11.98 4.11
N GLN A 458 -33.66 -12.81 3.42
CA GLN A 458 -33.66 -14.26 3.58
C GLN A 458 -33.75 -14.95 2.21
N SER A 459 -33.11 -16.10 2.06
CA SER A 459 -33.26 -16.91 0.85
C SER A 459 -34.65 -17.54 0.77
N LEU A 460 -35.19 -17.62 -0.44
CA LEU A 460 -36.44 -18.33 -0.68
C LEU A 460 -36.25 -19.86 -0.53
N PRO A 461 -37.30 -20.60 -0.11
CA PRO A 461 -37.27 -22.06 -0.13
C PRO A 461 -36.93 -22.56 -1.54
N GLY A 462 -35.97 -23.48 -1.64
CA GLY A 462 -35.53 -24.00 -2.93
C GLY A 462 -34.77 -23.02 -3.82
N ALA A 463 -34.21 -21.94 -3.25
CA ALA A 463 -33.39 -20.97 -4.00
C ALA A 463 -32.23 -21.62 -4.77
N LEU A 464 -31.72 -22.77 -4.32
CA LEU A 464 -30.68 -23.52 -5.01
C LEU A 464 -31.17 -24.88 -5.53
N ASP A 465 -32.47 -25.15 -5.58
CA ASP A 465 -33.02 -26.41 -6.09
C ASP A 465 -32.82 -26.53 -7.60
N PRO A 466 -32.64 -27.76 -8.14
CA PRO A 466 -32.52 -27.94 -9.57
C PRO A 466 -33.84 -27.55 -10.27
N LEU A 467 -33.73 -26.93 -11.44
CA LEU A 467 -34.85 -26.60 -12.31
C LEU A 467 -35.26 -27.80 -13.15
N ASP A 468 -36.47 -27.74 -13.71
CA ASP A 468 -36.88 -28.69 -14.75
C ASP A 468 -36.01 -28.51 -16.01
N ALA A 469 -35.25 -29.55 -16.35
CA ALA A 469 -34.14 -29.53 -17.31
C ALA A 469 -34.58 -29.50 -18.79
N LEU A 470 -35.78 -29.01 -19.07
CA LEU A 470 -36.37 -28.96 -20.41
C LEU A 470 -35.59 -28.02 -21.35
N THR A 471 -35.00 -26.95 -20.81
CA THR A 471 -34.33 -25.93 -21.61
C THR A 471 -32.79 -26.01 -21.48
N PRO A 472 -32.01 -25.61 -22.52
CA PRO A 472 -30.55 -25.53 -22.44
C PRO A 472 -30.02 -24.72 -21.24
N THR A 473 -30.61 -23.56 -20.95
CA THR A 473 -30.24 -22.70 -19.82
C THR A 473 -30.51 -23.41 -18.49
N ALA A 474 -31.64 -24.10 -18.36
CA ALA A 474 -31.97 -24.88 -17.16
C ALA A 474 -30.98 -26.03 -16.93
N ARG A 475 -30.55 -26.72 -18.00
CA ARG A 475 -29.49 -27.75 -17.93
C ARG A 475 -28.15 -27.18 -17.49
N ALA A 476 -27.73 -26.06 -18.09
CA ALA A 476 -26.49 -25.37 -17.71
C ALA A 476 -26.53 -24.89 -16.25
N LEU A 477 -27.67 -24.35 -15.80
CA LEU A 477 -27.86 -23.91 -14.43
C LEU A 477 -27.83 -25.09 -13.45
N ASN A 478 -28.47 -26.22 -13.77
CA ASN A 478 -28.43 -27.41 -12.94
C ASN A 478 -27.02 -27.98 -12.77
N ALA A 479 -26.24 -28.01 -13.86
CA ALA A 479 -24.83 -28.40 -13.81
C ALA A 479 -24.03 -27.46 -12.90
N PHE A 480 -24.22 -26.13 -13.04
CA PHE A 480 -23.58 -25.16 -12.16
C PHE A 480 -23.99 -25.32 -10.68
N LEU A 481 -25.28 -25.51 -10.40
CA LEU A 481 -25.80 -25.70 -9.04
C LEU A 481 -25.22 -26.96 -8.38
N GLU A 482 -25.04 -28.04 -9.14
CA GLU A 482 -24.38 -29.25 -8.66
C GLU A 482 -22.94 -28.96 -8.23
N HIS A 483 -22.16 -28.26 -9.06
CA HIS A 483 -20.80 -27.86 -8.72
C HIS A 483 -20.75 -26.91 -7.52
N LEU A 484 -21.67 -25.94 -7.46
CA LEU A 484 -21.79 -25.01 -6.35
C LEU A 484 -22.03 -25.75 -5.04
N ARG A 485 -22.94 -26.75 -5.01
CA ARG A 485 -23.18 -27.57 -3.81
C ARG A 485 -21.95 -28.34 -3.37
N ARG A 486 -21.21 -28.95 -4.31
CA ARG A 486 -19.96 -29.66 -4.01
C ARG A 486 -18.91 -28.72 -3.42
N ALA A 487 -18.70 -27.55 -4.03
CA ALA A 487 -17.74 -26.55 -3.55
C ALA A 487 -18.10 -26.01 -2.16
N ARG A 488 -19.40 -25.78 -1.89
CA ARG A 488 -19.88 -25.35 -0.56
C ARG A 488 -19.73 -26.45 0.49
N ALA A 489 -19.87 -27.72 0.10
CA ALA A 489 -19.59 -28.85 1.00
C ALA A 489 -18.11 -28.92 1.36
N SER A 490 -17.19 -28.69 0.41
CA SER A 490 -15.74 -28.67 0.68
C SER A 490 -15.29 -27.47 1.52
N GLN A 491 -15.99 -26.32 1.45
CA GLN A 491 -15.67 -25.14 2.26
C GLN A 491 -15.98 -25.31 3.77
N ARG A 492 -16.90 -26.20 4.14
CA ARG A 492 -17.33 -26.42 5.54
C ARG A 492 -16.31 -27.19 6.40
N GLY A 493 -15.05 -27.19 5.98
CA GLY A 493 -13.91 -27.76 6.68
C GLY A 493 -13.52 -29.11 6.10
N LEU A 494 -12.23 -29.24 5.73
CA LEU A 494 -11.60 -30.55 5.67
C LEU A 494 -11.85 -31.22 7.03
N PRO A 495 -12.27 -32.50 7.07
CA PRO A 495 -12.35 -33.22 8.32
C PRO A 495 -11.00 -33.10 9.05
N PRO A 496 -10.98 -32.99 10.39
CA PRO A 496 -9.73 -32.99 11.14
C PRO A 496 -8.88 -34.18 10.69
N LEU A 497 -7.58 -33.95 10.47
CA LEU A 497 -6.64 -35.01 10.12
C LEU A 497 -6.70 -36.07 11.21
N GLU A 498 -7.35 -37.19 10.91
CA GLU A 498 -7.36 -38.35 11.78
C GLU A 498 -5.98 -39.02 11.71
N ASP A 499 -5.44 -39.41 12.86
CA ASP A 499 -4.22 -40.22 12.95
C ASP A 499 -4.53 -41.65 12.48
N ALA A 500 -4.67 -41.79 11.15
CA ALA A 500 -5.01 -43.03 10.47
C ALA A 500 -3.81 -43.53 9.65
N PRO A 501 -3.60 -44.86 9.56
CA PRO A 501 -2.51 -45.43 8.77
C PRO A 501 -2.66 -45.03 7.29
N LEU A 502 -1.52 -44.70 6.66
CA LEU A 502 -1.47 -44.36 5.24
C LEU A 502 -2.00 -45.52 4.40
N ARG A 503 -2.90 -45.20 3.45
CA ARG A 503 -3.49 -46.23 2.57
C ARG A 503 -2.43 -46.76 1.60
N PRO A 504 -2.32 -48.08 1.42
CA PRO A 504 -1.48 -48.64 0.38
C PRO A 504 -2.07 -48.36 -1.00
N LEU A 505 -1.24 -47.85 -1.90
CA LEU A 505 -1.55 -47.66 -3.31
C LEU A 505 -1.56 -49.00 -4.05
N SER A 506 -2.40 -49.09 -5.08
CA SER A 506 -2.36 -50.23 -6.01
C SER A 506 -1.00 -50.26 -6.74
N PRO A 507 -0.50 -51.45 -7.15
CA PRO A 507 0.78 -51.55 -7.85
C PRO A 507 0.88 -50.67 -9.11
N ALA A 508 -0.20 -50.56 -9.87
CA ALA A 508 -0.23 -49.75 -11.10
C ALA A 508 -0.08 -48.26 -10.81
N VAL A 509 -0.83 -47.73 -9.84
CA VAL A 509 -0.76 -46.32 -9.43
C VAL A 509 0.60 -46.01 -8.81
N LEU A 510 1.13 -46.91 -7.99
CA LEU A 510 2.45 -46.74 -7.39
C LEU A 510 3.55 -46.59 -8.45
N GLU A 511 3.56 -47.43 -9.48
CA GLU A 511 4.55 -47.32 -10.57
C GLU A 511 4.41 -46.01 -11.36
N GLU A 512 3.19 -45.56 -11.64
CA GLU A 512 2.94 -44.28 -12.30
C GLU A 512 3.52 -43.11 -11.48
N ARG A 513 3.25 -43.10 -10.17
CA ARG A 513 3.70 -42.05 -9.24
C ARG A 513 5.21 -42.08 -9.01
N ILE A 514 5.82 -43.27 -8.99
CA ILE A 514 7.29 -43.40 -8.97
C ILE A 514 7.90 -42.78 -10.22
N ALA A 515 7.35 -43.07 -11.40
CA ALA A 515 7.84 -42.50 -12.64
C ALA A 515 7.69 -40.96 -12.67
N GLU A 516 6.62 -40.42 -12.08
CA GLU A 516 6.42 -38.97 -11.90
C GLU A 516 7.53 -38.35 -11.03
N ILE A 517 7.86 -38.95 -9.88
CA ILE A 517 8.95 -38.49 -9.00
C ILE A 517 10.30 -38.51 -9.72
N GLN A 518 10.58 -39.57 -10.48
CA GLN A 518 11.86 -39.73 -11.20
C GLN A 518 12.05 -38.74 -12.35
N ARG A 519 10.99 -38.07 -12.83
CA ARG A 519 11.12 -36.94 -13.77
C ARG A 519 11.65 -35.68 -13.11
N GLU A 520 11.34 -35.47 -11.83
CA GLU A 520 11.78 -34.30 -11.07
C GLU A 520 13.13 -34.53 -10.35
N LEU A 521 13.43 -35.77 -9.95
CA LEU A 521 14.61 -36.08 -9.15
C LEU A 521 15.34 -37.32 -9.68
N LEU A 522 16.67 -37.23 -9.83
CA LEU A 522 17.54 -38.37 -10.10
C LEU A 522 17.68 -39.25 -8.85
N ILE A 523 16.73 -40.17 -8.66
CA ILE A 523 16.70 -41.13 -7.56
C ILE A 523 16.32 -42.52 -8.05
N ASP A 524 16.91 -43.54 -7.44
CA ASP A 524 16.61 -44.92 -7.78
C ASP A 524 15.23 -45.34 -7.27
N ARG A 525 14.60 -46.23 -8.05
CA ARG A 525 13.26 -46.76 -7.76
C ARG A 525 13.22 -47.49 -6.41
N ASP A 526 14.28 -48.24 -6.08
CA ASP A 526 14.31 -49.05 -4.87
C ASP A 526 14.34 -48.20 -3.60
N THR A 527 14.98 -47.03 -3.65
CA THR A 527 14.96 -46.04 -2.57
C THR A 527 13.56 -45.47 -2.38
N ILE A 528 12.84 -45.10 -3.45
CA ILE A 528 11.46 -44.62 -3.33
C ILE A 528 10.57 -45.72 -2.74
N LEU A 529 10.70 -46.96 -3.23
CA LEU A 529 9.95 -48.10 -2.70
C LEU A 529 10.23 -48.39 -1.23
N ARG A 530 11.50 -48.28 -0.80
CA ARG A 530 11.87 -48.44 0.60
C ARG A 530 11.20 -47.38 1.47
N ILE A 531 11.23 -46.12 1.04
CA ILE A 531 10.58 -45.01 1.76
C ILE A 531 9.07 -45.25 1.84
N TYR A 532 8.43 -45.56 0.72
CA TYR A 532 7.00 -45.86 0.64
C TYR A 532 6.58 -46.99 1.60
N ARG A 533 7.33 -48.11 1.62
CA ARG A 533 7.07 -49.25 2.52
C ARG A 533 7.20 -48.87 3.99
N SER A 534 8.25 -48.11 4.35
CA SER A 534 8.43 -47.62 5.73
C SER A 534 7.28 -46.69 6.17
N LEU A 535 6.83 -45.79 5.29
CA LEU A 535 5.74 -44.87 5.61
C LEU A 535 4.40 -45.59 5.79
N ILE A 536 4.06 -46.57 4.94
CA ILE A 536 2.84 -47.38 5.11
C ILE A 536 2.89 -48.23 6.38
N ALA A 537 4.08 -48.67 6.77
CA ALA A 537 4.27 -49.38 8.04
C ALA A 537 4.17 -48.46 9.28
N GLY A 538 3.87 -47.16 9.11
CA GLY A 538 3.78 -46.18 10.19
C GLY A 538 5.13 -45.77 10.77
N GLN A 539 6.23 -46.05 10.06
CA GLN A 539 7.58 -45.74 10.54
C GLN A 539 8.01 -44.34 10.10
N HIS A 540 8.82 -43.69 10.93
CA HIS A 540 9.49 -42.45 10.57
C HIS A 540 10.66 -42.70 9.61
N VAL A 541 10.79 -41.84 8.61
CA VAL A 541 11.88 -41.88 7.63
C VAL A 541 12.76 -40.64 7.79
N ILE A 542 14.07 -40.84 7.94
CA ILE A 542 15.06 -39.76 8.02
C ILE A 542 15.90 -39.78 6.73
N LEU A 543 15.88 -38.67 5.99
CA LEU A 543 16.69 -38.50 4.79
C LEU A 543 18.05 -37.90 5.16
N SER A 544 19.14 -38.62 4.88
CA SER A 544 20.52 -38.19 5.16
C SER A 544 21.35 -38.11 3.87
N GLY A 545 22.34 -37.21 3.84
CA GLY A 545 23.25 -37.02 2.70
C GLY A 545 23.81 -35.60 2.57
N PRO A 546 24.82 -35.38 1.70
CA PRO A 546 25.51 -34.09 1.51
C PRO A 546 24.57 -32.92 1.20
N PRO A 547 24.92 -31.66 1.50
CA PRO A 547 24.11 -30.49 1.12
C PRO A 547 23.91 -30.43 -0.40
N GLY A 548 22.73 -29.97 -0.84
CA GLY A 548 22.39 -29.86 -2.27
C GLY A 548 21.82 -31.12 -2.94
N THR A 549 21.77 -32.28 -2.28
CA THR A 549 21.26 -33.55 -2.86
C THR A 549 19.74 -33.68 -2.92
N GLY A 550 18.99 -32.59 -2.84
CA GLY A 550 17.52 -32.60 -3.01
C GLY A 550 16.69 -33.21 -1.87
N LYS A 551 17.26 -33.52 -0.70
CA LYS A 551 16.54 -34.15 0.44
C LYS A 551 15.24 -33.42 0.85
N THR A 552 15.29 -32.10 1.04
CA THR A 552 14.11 -31.29 1.39
C THR A 552 13.07 -31.28 0.28
N HIS A 553 13.52 -31.32 -0.97
CA HIS A 553 12.63 -31.40 -2.12
C HIS A 553 11.96 -32.77 -2.19
N LEU A 554 12.73 -33.86 -2.04
CA LEU A 554 12.21 -35.23 -1.97
C LEU A 554 11.16 -35.40 -0.86
N ALA A 555 11.43 -34.88 0.34
CA ALA A 555 10.49 -34.93 1.46
C ALA A 555 9.16 -34.23 1.19
N ARG A 556 9.13 -33.22 0.33
CA ARG A 556 7.92 -32.49 -0.06
C ARG A 556 7.16 -33.17 -1.18
N ILE A 557 7.87 -33.69 -2.20
CA ILE A 557 7.22 -34.27 -3.39
C ILE A 557 6.64 -35.66 -3.12
N LEU A 558 7.27 -36.47 -2.26
CA LEU A 558 6.81 -37.83 -1.93
C LEU A 558 5.35 -37.87 -1.47
N PRO A 559 4.95 -37.16 -0.39
CA PRO A 559 3.56 -37.19 0.06
C PRO A 559 2.61 -36.57 -0.98
N ARG A 560 3.04 -35.49 -1.63
CA ARG A 560 2.26 -34.76 -2.65
C ARG A 560 1.92 -35.62 -3.87
N ILE A 561 2.81 -36.53 -4.27
CA ILE A 561 2.65 -37.35 -5.47
C ILE A 561 2.07 -38.73 -5.11
N LEU A 562 2.60 -39.39 -4.08
CA LEU A 562 2.17 -40.75 -3.72
C LEU A 562 0.73 -40.77 -3.19
N TRP A 563 0.35 -39.85 -2.32
CA TRP A 563 -1.00 -39.79 -1.74
C TRP A 563 -1.81 -38.61 -2.27
N ARG A 564 -1.54 -38.19 -3.52
CA ARG A 564 -2.45 -37.31 -4.25
C ARG A 564 -3.80 -38.01 -4.36
N GLU A 565 -4.87 -37.39 -3.88
CA GLU A 565 -6.23 -37.89 -4.12
C GLU A 565 -6.44 -38.01 -5.64
N GLU A 566 -7.08 -39.10 -6.09
CA GLU A 566 -7.42 -39.30 -7.51
C GLU A 566 -8.48 -38.31 -8.02
N GLU A 567 -9.05 -37.50 -7.13
CA GLU A 567 -9.92 -36.41 -7.55
C GLU A 567 -9.06 -35.31 -8.17
N ASP A 568 -9.14 -35.25 -9.50
CA ASP A 568 -8.77 -34.11 -10.31
C ASP A 568 -9.01 -32.83 -9.51
N THR A 569 -7.95 -32.10 -9.23
CA THR A 569 -8.09 -30.68 -8.97
C THR A 569 -8.67 -30.14 -10.27
N VAL A 570 -10.00 -30.07 -10.36
CA VAL A 570 -10.71 -29.65 -11.56
C VAL A 570 -10.32 -28.20 -11.80
N VAL A 571 -9.30 -28.02 -12.62
CA VAL A 571 -9.08 -26.79 -13.35
C VAL A 571 -10.38 -26.59 -14.11
N LEU A 572 -11.14 -25.56 -13.73
CA LEU A 572 -12.33 -25.11 -14.43
C LEU A 572 -11.95 -24.80 -15.88
N ARG A 573 -11.97 -25.80 -16.74
CA ARG A 573 -12.14 -25.63 -18.18
C ARG A 573 -13.62 -25.75 -18.45
N MET A 574 -14.29 -24.61 -18.45
CA MET A 574 -15.58 -24.55 -19.11
C MET A 574 -15.35 -24.84 -20.60
N PRO A 575 -16.26 -25.58 -21.25
CA PRO A 575 -16.12 -25.96 -22.65
C PRO A 575 -15.93 -24.70 -23.51
N ALA A 576 -15.00 -24.82 -24.45
CA ALA A 576 -14.61 -23.78 -25.40
C ALA A 576 -15.75 -23.37 -26.33
#